data_AF-A0A8T9SUR4-F1
#
_entry.id   AF-A0A8T9SUR4-F1
#
_cell.length_a   1.000
_cell.length_b   1.000
_cell.length_c   1.000
_cell.angle_alpha   90.00
_cell.angle_beta   90.00
_cell.angle_gamma   90.00
#
_symmetry.space_group_name_H-M   'P 1'
#
loop_
_entity.id
_entity.type
_entity.pdbx_description
1 polymer ?
#
loop_
_entity_poly.entity_id
_entity_poly.type
_entity_poly.pdbx_seq_one_letter_code
_entity_poly.pdbx_strand_id
1 'polypeptide(L)'
;MPKRNPVAVTFSEHLLGNFRNDTLVLSANYSECGEFGGHREMIKIYMRAEEQRQARQADWNWAAVPLTAVWYLDTARCSQPNSMLSLVKQQQITVSHEEAIVEYIQTMLTRNLADNGMTLTNGSNRYSVKRTNRESLHVEYRDVRRAWDGFERLRERIFEK
;
A
#
# COMPACT_ATOMS: atom_id res chain seq x y z
N MET A 1 7.88 16.45 -45.75
CA MET A 1 7.21 15.71 -44.66
C MET A 1 7.47 16.46 -43.36
N PRO A 2 6.45 16.90 -42.61
CA PRO A 2 6.69 17.59 -41.34
C PRO A 2 7.14 16.57 -40.29
N LYS A 3 8.29 16.83 -39.65
CA LYS A 3 8.77 16.07 -38.49
C LYS A 3 7.78 16.31 -37.35
N ARG A 4 7.06 15.27 -36.91
CA ARG A 4 6.30 15.31 -35.66
C ARG A 4 7.30 15.50 -34.53
N ASN A 5 7.30 16.68 -33.91
CA ASN A 5 7.97 16.88 -32.64
C ASN A 5 7.35 15.91 -31.62
N PRO A 6 8.14 15.10 -30.90
CA PRO A 6 7.60 14.36 -29.78
C PRO A 6 7.16 15.37 -28.73
N VAL A 7 5.87 15.37 -28.40
CA VAL A 7 5.33 16.09 -27.25
C VAL A 7 6.05 15.52 -26.04
N ALA A 8 6.90 16.32 -25.40
CA ALA A 8 7.52 15.96 -24.13
C ALA A 8 6.40 15.83 -23.10
N VAL A 9 5.99 14.61 -22.80
CA VAL A 9 5.09 14.33 -21.68
C VAL A 9 5.92 14.54 -20.43
N THR A 10 5.73 15.69 -19.78
CA THR A 10 6.29 15.97 -18.46
C THR A 10 5.52 15.16 -17.44
N PHE A 11 6.09 14.03 -17.02
CA PHE A 11 5.61 13.27 -15.89
C PHE A 11 6.10 13.93 -14.60
N SER A 12 5.21 14.14 -13.63
CA SER A 12 5.62 14.53 -12.27
C SER A 12 6.35 13.39 -11.61
N GLU A 13 7.45 13.68 -10.91
CA GLU A 13 8.18 12.66 -10.16
C GLU A 13 7.32 12.11 -9.01
N HIS A 14 7.41 10.80 -8.78
CA HIS A 14 6.69 10.08 -7.73
C HIS A 14 7.15 10.52 -6.33
N LEU A 15 6.19 10.75 -5.43
CA LEU A 15 6.43 11.11 -4.03
C LEU A 15 6.88 9.91 -3.21
N LEU A 16 6.41 8.71 -3.58
CA LEU A 16 6.76 7.49 -2.87
C LEU A 16 8.18 7.00 -3.20
N GLY A 17 8.93 7.73 -4.05
CA GLY A 17 10.29 7.42 -4.44
C GLY A 17 10.39 6.35 -5.54
N ASN A 18 11.58 5.75 -5.67
CA ASN A 18 11.87 4.81 -6.76
C ASN A 18 11.48 3.37 -6.39
N PHE A 19 10.36 2.86 -6.92
CA PHE A 19 9.89 1.48 -6.73
C PHE A 19 10.56 0.46 -7.65
N ARG A 20 11.87 0.58 -7.92
CA ARG A 20 12.54 -0.26 -8.93
C ARG A 20 12.49 -1.74 -8.53
N ASN A 21 11.57 -2.48 -9.16
CA ASN A 21 11.18 -3.85 -8.79
C ASN A 21 10.63 -3.99 -7.35
N ASP A 22 10.33 -2.89 -6.67
CA ASP A 22 9.88 -2.91 -5.29
C ASP A 22 8.35 -2.93 -5.20
N THR A 23 7.85 -3.47 -4.09
CA THR A 23 6.43 -3.39 -3.73
C THR A 23 6.26 -2.79 -2.34
N LEU A 24 5.47 -1.74 -2.23
CA LEU A 24 4.93 -1.28 -0.96
C LEU A 24 3.68 -2.08 -0.63
N VAL A 25 3.68 -2.74 0.51
CA VAL A 25 2.54 -3.49 1.02
C VAL A 25 2.01 -2.78 2.25
N LEU A 26 0.77 -2.30 2.18
CA LEU A 26 0.02 -1.78 3.30
C LEU A 26 -0.99 -2.83 3.73
N SER A 27 -1.07 -3.18 5.02
CA SER A 27 -2.09 -4.11 5.50
C SER A 27 -2.71 -3.69 6.81
N ALA A 28 -4.03 -3.90 6.92
CA ALA A 28 -4.79 -3.78 8.14
C ALA A 28 -5.29 -5.16 8.57
N ASN A 29 -5.10 -5.49 9.85
CA ASN A 29 -5.67 -6.67 10.47
C ASN A 29 -6.69 -6.24 11.52
N TYR A 30 -7.95 -6.60 11.30
CA TYR A 30 -9.05 -6.40 12.22
C TYR A 30 -9.17 -7.59 13.17
N SER A 31 -9.80 -7.38 14.32
CA SER A 31 -9.85 -8.33 15.45
C SER A 31 -11.26 -8.84 15.75
N GLU A 32 -12.19 -8.69 14.81
CA GLU A 32 -13.62 -8.98 15.05
C GLU A 32 -13.95 -10.46 15.30
N CYS A 33 -13.04 -11.38 14.97
CA CYS A 33 -13.22 -12.80 15.25
C CYS A 33 -12.46 -13.25 16.53
N GLY A 34 -12.06 -12.32 17.40
CA GLY A 34 -11.46 -12.62 18.70
C GLY A 34 -10.18 -13.45 18.61
N GLU A 35 -10.14 -14.61 19.27
CA GLU A 35 -8.97 -15.51 19.31
C GLU A 35 -8.64 -16.14 17.95
N PHE A 36 -9.59 -16.18 17.03
CA PHE A 36 -9.42 -16.78 15.70
C PHE A 36 -8.89 -15.79 14.65
N GLY A 37 -8.59 -14.55 15.06
CA GLY A 37 -8.14 -13.48 14.17
C GLY A 37 -9.27 -12.53 13.79
N GLY A 38 -9.24 -11.96 12.60
CA GLY A 38 -10.31 -11.14 12.05
C GLY A 38 -10.03 -10.80 10.59
N HIS A 39 -10.84 -9.93 9.99
CA HIS A 39 -10.66 -9.61 8.58
C HIS A 39 -9.30 -8.96 8.32
N ARG A 40 -8.70 -9.28 7.17
CA ARG A 40 -7.46 -8.67 6.72
C ARG A 40 -7.72 -7.94 5.41
N GLU A 41 -7.21 -6.72 5.34
CA GLU A 41 -7.16 -5.94 4.11
C GLU A 41 -5.71 -5.65 3.73
N MET A 42 -5.46 -5.60 2.42
CA MET A 42 -4.13 -5.34 1.89
C MET A 42 -4.18 -4.48 0.64
N ILE A 43 -3.32 -3.48 0.57
CA ILE A 43 -3.06 -2.69 -0.63
C ILE A 43 -1.61 -2.92 -1.04
N LYS A 44 -1.39 -3.39 -2.27
CA LYS A 44 -0.06 -3.51 -2.87
C LYS A 44 0.15 -2.39 -3.88
N ILE A 45 1.27 -1.69 -3.79
CA ILE A 45 1.66 -0.61 -4.71
C ILE A 45 2.98 -1.00 -5.38
N TYR A 46 3.01 -1.03 -6.70
CA TYR A 46 4.16 -1.47 -7.48
C TYR A 46 4.11 -0.95 -8.93
N MET A 47 5.26 -0.97 -9.63
CA MET A 47 5.32 -0.81 -11.10
C MET A 47 5.03 -2.14 -11.79
N ARG A 48 4.16 -2.19 -12.81
CA ARG A 48 3.90 -3.43 -13.56
C ARG A 48 5.10 -3.81 -14.43
N ALA A 49 5.18 -5.10 -14.75
CA ALA A 49 6.29 -5.66 -15.51
C ALA A 49 6.43 -5.08 -16.92
N GLU A 50 5.35 -4.57 -17.52
CA GLU A 50 5.40 -3.92 -18.84
C GLU A 50 6.02 -2.53 -18.75
N GLU A 51 5.59 -1.71 -17.79
CA GLU A 51 6.18 -0.38 -17.55
C GLU A 51 7.66 -0.49 -17.16
N GLN A 52 8.01 -1.48 -16.32
CA GLN A 52 9.40 -1.77 -15.99
C GLN A 52 10.24 -2.15 -17.22
N ARG A 53 9.69 -2.95 -18.13
CA ARG A 53 10.40 -3.37 -19.35
C ARG A 53 10.65 -2.18 -20.28
N GLN A 54 9.66 -1.30 -20.44
CA GLN A 54 9.79 -0.07 -21.21
C GLN A 54 10.84 0.87 -20.58
N ALA A 55 10.81 1.02 -19.25
CA ALA A 55 11.76 1.88 -18.55
C ALA A 55 13.23 1.43 -18.70
N ARG A 56 13.47 0.11 -18.73
CA ARG A 56 14.82 -0.46 -18.94
C ARG A 56 15.38 -0.23 -20.34
N GLN A 57 14.53 -0.08 -21.35
CA GLN A 57 14.97 -0.02 -22.75
C GLN A 57 15.34 1.39 -23.21
N ALA A 58 14.95 2.44 -22.48
CA ALA A 58 14.92 3.80 -23.00
C ALA A 58 15.69 4.85 -22.17
N ASP A 59 16.60 4.47 -21.26
CA ASP A 59 17.18 5.39 -20.25
C ASP A 59 16.09 6.22 -19.55
N TRP A 60 14.98 5.54 -19.24
CA TRP A 60 13.76 6.19 -18.78
C TRP A 60 13.92 6.70 -17.35
N ASN A 61 13.31 7.86 -17.06
CA ASN A 61 13.23 8.37 -15.70
C ASN A 61 12.36 7.43 -14.83
N TRP A 62 12.99 6.56 -14.05
CA TRP A 62 12.32 5.64 -13.12
C TRP A 62 11.41 6.36 -12.12
N ALA A 63 11.70 7.63 -11.80
CA ALA A 63 10.87 8.44 -10.92
C ALA A 63 9.55 8.89 -11.56
N ALA A 64 9.32 8.63 -12.85
CA ALA A 64 8.14 9.02 -13.60
C ALA A 64 7.30 7.83 -14.10
N VAL A 65 7.69 6.59 -13.76
CA VAL A 65 7.03 5.38 -14.26
C VAL A 65 5.76 5.10 -13.48
N PRO A 66 4.58 5.04 -14.13
CA PRO A 66 3.31 4.84 -13.46
C PRO A 66 3.29 3.71 -12.42
N LEU A 67 2.73 4.02 -11.25
CA LEU A 67 2.50 3.05 -10.19
C LEU A 67 1.07 2.50 -10.27
N THR A 68 0.91 1.22 -9.91
CA THR A 68 -0.37 0.54 -9.79
C THR A 68 -0.63 0.20 -8.32
N ALA A 69 -1.85 0.45 -7.85
CA ALA A 69 -2.35 -0.05 -6.58
C ALA A 69 -3.36 -1.19 -6.79
N VAL A 70 -3.24 -2.24 -5.98
CA VAL A 70 -4.17 -3.39 -5.97
C VAL A 70 -4.66 -3.63 -4.55
N TRP A 71 -5.98 -3.61 -4.38
CA TRP A 71 -6.65 -3.90 -3.12
C TRP A 71 -7.10 -5.36 -3.07
N TYR A 72 -6.75 -6.01 -1.97
CA TYR A 72 -7.16 -7.36 -1.61
C TYR A 72 -7.92 -7.32 -0.29
N LEU A 73 -8.98 -8.12 -0.23
CA LEU A 73 -9.77 -8.36 0.96
C LEU A 73 -9.74 -9.84 1.28
N ASP A 74 -9.55 -10.15 2.56
CA ASP A 74 -9.69 -11.50 3.06
C ASP A 74 -11.16 -11.91 3.10
N THR A 75 -11.49 -13.02 2.45
CA THR A 75 -12.83 -13.61 2.45
C THR A 75 -13.08 -14.51 3.67
N ALA A 76 -12.12 -14.60 4.61
CA ALA A 76 -12.26 -15.41 5.81
C ALA A 76 -13.56 -15.08 6.54
N ARG A 77 -14.37 -16.11 6.75
CA ARG A 77 -15.44 -16.09 7.75
C ARG A 77 -14.83 -16.53 9.06
N CYS A 78 -15.27 -15.96 10.19
CA CYS A 78 -14.73 -16.33 11.52
C CYS A 78 -14.76 -17.85 11.81
N SER A 79 -15.59 -18.62 11.09
CA SER A 79 -15.72 -20.07 11.18
C SER A 79 -14.79 -20.88 10.25
N GLN A 80 -13.98 -20.23 9.40
CA GLN A 80 -13.11 -20.89 8.42
C GLN A 80 -11.69 -20.30 8.49
N PRO A 81 -10.71 -21.04 9.02
CA PRO A 81 -9.34 -20.54 9.21
C PRO A 81 -8.54 -20.41 7.91
N ASN A 82 -9.06 -20.91 6.79
CA ASN A 82 -8.41 -20.78 5.48
C ASN A 82 -8.82 -19.46 4.82
N SER A 83 -8.14 -18.38 5.22
CA SER A 83 -8.21 -17.08 4.58
C SER A 83 -7.58 -17.11 3.19
N MET A 84 -8.31 -16.61 2.19
CA MET A 84 -7.77 -16.39 0.86
C MET A 84 -7.98 -14.91 0.51
N LEU A 85 -6.87 -14.20 0.28
CA LEU A 85 -6.92 -12.81 -0.16
C LEU A 85 -7.48 -12.76 -1.58
N SER A 86 -8.66 -12.20 -1.73
CA SER A 86 -9.32 -12.01 -3.02
C SER A 86 -9.05 -10.60 -3.53
N LEU A 87 -8.68 -10.48 -4.81
CA LEU A 87 -8.52 -9.18 -5.46
C LEU A 87 -9.89 -8.50 -5.57
N VAL A 88 -9.98 -7.27 -5.09
CA VAL A 88 -11.22 -6.48 -5.12
C VAL A 88 -11.17 -5.44 -6.23
N LYS A 89 -10.11 -4.63 -6.26
CA LYS A 89 -9.95 -3.54 -7.24
C LYS A 89 -8.48 -3.30 -7.56
N GLN A 90 -8.21 -2.88 -8.78
CA GLN A 90 -6.88 -2.53 -9.27
C GLN A 90 -6.98 -1.27 -10.12
N GLN A 91 -6.05 -0.33 -9.92
CA GLN A 91 -5.95 0.87 -10.76
C GLN A 91 -4.55 1.48 -10.74
N GLN A 92 -4.29 2.35 -11.71
CA GLN A 92 -3.12 3.22 -11.69
C GLN A 92 -3.33 4.34 -10.66
N ILE A 93 -2.28 4.71 -9.94
CA ILE A 93 -2.36 5.79 -8.93
C ILE A 93 -1.85 7.12 -9.47
N THR A 94 -2.42 8.21 -8.94
CA THR A 94 -2.06 9.59 -9.25
C THR A 94 -1.20 10.17 -8.13
N VAL A 95 -0.63 11.36 -8.35
CA VAL A 95 0.11 12.09 -7.30
C VAL A 95 -0.75 12.30 -6.05
N SER A 96 -2.04 12.60 -6.19
CA SER A 96 -2.93 12.80 -5.03
C SER A 96 -3.15 11.51 -4.23
N HIS A 97 -3.16 10.35 -4.89
CA HIS A 97 -3.18 9.06 -4.19
C HIS A 97 -1.86 8.81 -3.45
N GLU A 98 -0.73 9.19 -4.04
CA GLU A 98 0.58 9.08 -3.38
C GLU A 98 0.69 9.98 -2.16
N GLU A 99 0.19 11.22 -2.22
CA GLU A 99 0.09 12.11 -1.07
C GLU A 99 -0.71 11.45 0.07
N ALA A 100 -1.84 10.81 -0.25
CA ALA A 100 -2.65 10.08 0.72
C ALA A 100 -1.87 8.92 1.37
N ILE A 101 -1.08 8.20 0.58
CA ILE A 101 -0.24 7.09 1.05
C ILE A 101 0.87 7.60 1.98
N VAL A 102 1.55 8.68 1.59
CA VAL A 102 2.59 9.31 2.42
C VAL A 102 2.01 9.79 3.74
N GLU A 103 0.87 10.49 3.71
CA GLU A 103 0.17 10.98 4.89
C GLU A 103 -0.23 9.82 5.83
N TYR A 104 -0.73 8.72 5.26
CA TYR A 104 -1.05 7.51 6.02
C TYR A 104 0.19 6.93 6.71
N ILE A 105 1.31 6.77 5.98
CA ILE A 105 2.56 6.23 6.54
C ILE A 105 3.10 7.16 7.65
N GLN A 106 3.08 8.48 7.44
CA GLN A 106 3.50 9.44 8.47
C GLN A 106 2.63 9.34 9.71
N THR A 107 1.30 9.28 9.55
CA THR A 107 0.35 9.12 10.66
C THR A 107 0.61 7.81 11.42
N MET A 108 0.86 6.72 10.71
CA MET A 108 1.23 5.42 11.28
C MET A 108 2.49 5.51 12.13
N LEU A 109 3.53 6.18 11.62
CA LEU A 109 4.80 6.39 12.33
C LEU A 109 4.61 7.23 13.59
N THR A 110 3.89 8.36 13.49
CA THR A 110 3.60 9.22 14.64
C THR A 110 2.80 8.48 15.72
N ARG A 111 1.80 7.69 15.32
CA ARG A 111 1.01 6.86 16.26
C ARG A 111 1.85 5.77 16.91
N ASN A 112 2.71 5.09 16.16
CA ASN A 112 3.62 4.10 16.71
C ASN A 112 4.54 4.71 17.77
N LEU A 113 5.10 5.90 17.49
CA LEU A 113 5.96 6.62 18.43
C LEU A 113 5.19 7.08 19.68
N ALA A 114 3.95 7.59 19.51
CA ALA A 114 3.11 8.01 20.62
C ALA A 114 2.69 6.86 21.55
N ASP A 115 2.54 5.65 21.00
CA ASP A 115 2.26 4.42 21.77
C ASP A 115 3.54 3.76 22.31
N ASN A 116 4.66 4.50 22.31
CA ASN A 116 6.01 4.05 22.70
C ASN A 116 6.49 2.78 21.99
N GLY A 117 5.92 2.41 20.84
CA GLY A 117 6.22 1.17 20.13
C GLY A 117 5.98 -0.12 20.95
N MET A 118 5.31 -0.05 22.11
CA MET A 118 5.43 -1.04 23.19
C MET A 118 4.11 -1.63 23.69
N THR A 119 3.04 -1.56 22.93
CA THR A 119 1.83 -2.35 23.16
C THR A 119 2.05 -3.79 22.67
N LEU A 120 3.09 -4.44 23.23
CA LEU A 120 3.49 -5.84 23.01
C LEU A 120 2.85 -6.75 24.09
N THR A 121 1.55 -6.64 24.30
CA THR A 121 0.79 -7.68 25.01
C THR A 121 -0.08 -8.43 24.01
N ASN A 122 -0.31 -9.72 24.26
CA ASN A 122 -1.17 -10.56 23.45
C ASN A 122 -2.56 -9.90 23.37
N GLY A 123 -2.89 -9.27 22.23
CA GLY A 123 -4.14 -8.52 22.07
C GLY A 123 -4.03 -7.00 22.15
N SER A 124 -2.86 -6.42 21.90
CA SER A 124 -2.68 -4.97 21.81
C SER A 124 -2.46 -4.45 20.38
N ASN A 125 -2.59 -3.12 20.23
CA ASN A 125 -2.41 -2.44 18.96
C ASN A 125 -0.96 -2.56 18.49
N ARG A 126 -0.77 -2.82 17.20
CA ARG A 126 0.55 -2.97 16.60
C ARG A 126 0.65 -2.16 15.33
N TYR A 127 1.69 -1.35 15.26
CA TYR A 127 2.08 -0.62 14.07
C TYR A 127 3.50 -1.08 13.74
N SER A 128 3.77 -1.52 12.52
CA SER A 128 5.12 -1.95 12.15
C SER A 128 5.45 -1.60 10.72
N VAL A 129 6.66 -1.08 10.52
CA VAL A 129 7.28 -0.91 9.20
C VAL A 129 8.48 -1.83 9.16
N LYS A 130 8.45 -2.83 8.28
CA LYS A 130 9.53 -3.82 8.16
C LYS A 130 9.85 -4.06 6.70
N ARG A 131 11.14 -4.19 6.40
CA ARG A 131 11.60 -4.70 5.12
C ARG A 131 11.50 -6.22 5.15
N THR A 132 10.63 -6.81 4.34
CA THR A 132 10.39 -8.27 4.36
C THR A 132 11.37 -9.04 3.49
N ASN A 133 11.87 -8.43 2.43
CA ASN A 133 12.92 -8.96 1.57
C ASN A 133 13.70 -7.78 0.94
N ARG A 134 14.65 -8.04 0.03
CA ARG A 134 15.39 -6.97 -0.65
C ARG A 134 14.48 -5.98 -1.39
N GLU A 135 13.29 -6.38 -1.82
CA GLU A 135 12.46 -5.62 -2.75
C GLU A 135 11.05 -5.27 -2.18
N SER A 136 10.88 -5.28 -0.86
CA SER A 136 9.55 -5.08 -0.26
C SER A 136 9.61 -4.37 1.07
N LEU A 137 8.87 -3.26 1.15
CA LEU A 137 8.55 -2.57 2.38
C LEU A 137 7.13 -2.94 2.80
N HIS A 138 6.99 -3.53 3.97
CA HIS A 138 5.70 -3.89 4.55
C HIS A 138 5.37 -2.96 5.71
N VAL A 139 4.29 -2.20 5.54
CA VAL A 139 3.67 -1.38 6.56
C VAL A 139 2.41 -2.09 7.03
N GLU A 140 2.36 -2.40 8.31
CA GLU A 140 1.27 -3.16 8.91
C GLU A 140 0.69 -2.42 10.10
N TYR A 141 -0.64 -2.44 10.18
CA TYR A 141 -1.44 -1.95 11.28
C TYR A 141 -2.33 -3.08 11.82
N ARG A 142 -2.43 -3.16 13.14
CA ARG A 142 -3.37 -3.99 13.87
C ARG A 142 -3.96 -3.15 14.99
N ASP A 143 -5.29 -3.08 15.03
CA ASP A 143 -6.01 -2.46 16.15
C ASP A 143 -7.10 -3.36 16.66
N VAL A 144 -7.04 -3.55 17.96
CA VAL A 144 -7.88 -4.48 18.69
C VAL A 144 -9.13 -3.78 19.22
N ARG A 145 -9.11 -2.45 19.25
CA ARG A 145 -10.19 -1.57 19.72
C ARG A 145 -10.99 -0.93 18.59
N ARG A 146 -10.57 -1.11 17.33
CA ARG A 146 -11.19 -0.50 16.13
C ARG A 146 -11.39 1.01 16.26
N ALA A 147 -10.48 1.69 16.94
CA ALA A 147 -10.64 3.12 17.24
C ALA A 147 -10.09 4.01 16.12
N TRP A 148 -9.31 3.46 15.19
CA TRP A 148 -8.74 4.21 14.08
C TRP A 148 -9.07 3.59 12.72
N ASP A 149 -9.78 4.38 11.93
CA ASP A 149 -10.28 4.13 10.58
C ASP A 149 -9.31 4.63 9.48
N GLY A 150 -8.02 4.84 9.82
CA GLY A 150 -7.05 5.41 8.89
C GLY A 150 -6.83 4.59 7.63
N PHE A 151 -6.81 3.25 7.75
CA PHE A 151 -6.67 2.38 6.59
C PHE A 151 -7.91 2.42 5.69
N GLU A 152 -9.11 2.49 6.27
CA GLU A 152 -10.36 2.63 5.52
C GLU A 152 -10.40 3.94 4.74
N ARG A 153 -10.08 5.07 5.39
CA ARG A 153 -9.98 6.37 4.73
C ARG A 153 -8.95 6.38 3.60
N LEU A 154 -7.77 5.77 3.82
CA LEU A 154 -6.77 5.64 2.76
C LEU A 154 -7.32 4.84 1.58
N ARG A 155 -7.94 3.69 1.85
CA ARG A 155 -8.54 2.84 0.83
C ARG A 155 -9.57 3.60 0.00
N GLU A 156 -10.47 4.34 0.65
CA GLU A 156 -11.49 5.13 -0.04
C GLU A 156 -10.87 6.25 -0.90
N ARG A 157 -9.81 6.92 -0.41
CA ARG A 157 -9.08 7.94 -1.18
C ARG A 157 -8.35 7.38 -2.39
N ILE A 158 -7.80 6.17 -2.29
CA ILE A 158 -7.16 5.53 -3.44
C ILE A 158 -8.26 5.06 -4.38
N PHE A 159 -9.16 4.20 -3.93
CA PHE A 159 -9.95 3.40 -4.84
C PHE A 159 -11.28 4.03 -5.26
N GLU A 160 -11.76 5.12 -4.65
CA GLU A 160 -13.11 5.68 -4.80
C GLU A 160 -14.24 4.63 -4.60
N LYS A 161 -15.41 5.03 -4.10
CA LYS A 161 -16.55 4.11 -4.00
C LYS A 161 -17.11 3.79 -5.39
#